data_AF-A0A090S4U2-F1
#
_entry.id   AF-A0A090S4U2-F1
#
_cell.length_a   1.000
_cell.length_b   1.000
_cell.length_c   1.000
_cell.angle_alpha   90.00
_cell.angle_beta   90.00
_cell.angle_gamma   90.00
#
_symmetry.space_group_name_H-M   'P 1'
#
loop_
_entity.id
_entity.type
_entity.pdbx_description
1 polymer ?
#
loop_
_entity_poly.entity_id
_entity_poly.type
_entity_poly.pdbx_seq_one_letter_code
_entity_poly.pdbx_strand_id
1 'polypeptide(L)'
;MKPSQLLVTAALVGTSLPALAVNPQPDPTNPTGYVLLRSEVQASAAAQTSDPMYAVWANALSTAPNTIVDAIDEGLASNPDNVKRAERVFPRSEWDFLTQMAAPEYTYQRFLQAIGKFPAFCGDYTDGRDADAICKRSIVTAFAHFAQETGGHIAIDNTWDNPLALEEWQQA
;
A
#
# COMPACT_ATOMS: atom_id res chain seq x y z
N MET A 1 -24.28 18.16 75.49
CA MET A 1 -24.36 16.96 74.61
C MET A 1 -24.38 17.46 73.17
N LYS A 2 -23.31 17.23 72.39
CA LYS A 2 -23.20 17.70 70.99
C LYS A 2 -23.74 16.62 70.05
N PRO A 3 -24.61 16.93 69.09
CA PRO A 3 -24.97 15.95 68.06
C PRO A 3 -23.89 15.94 66.97
N SER A 4 -23.43 14.74 66.63
CA SER A 4 -22.49 14.48 65.55
C SER A 4 -23.27 14.34 64.25
N GLN A 5 -23.02 15.20 63.26
CA GLN A 5 -23.54 15.03 61.90
C GLN A 5 -22.51 14.30 61.05
N LEU A 6 -22.83 13.06 60.65
CA LEU A 6 -22.08 12.33 59.63
C LEU A 6 -22.44 12.91 58.25
N LEU A 7 -21.45 13.46 57.55
CA LEU A 7 -21.53 13.73 56.12
C LEU A 7 -21.19 12.45 55.36
N VAL A 8 -22.19 11.90 54.65
CA VAL A 8 -21.99 10.83 53.67
C VAL A 8 -21.69 11.48 52.32
N THR A 9 -20.42 11.48 51.91
CA THR A 9 -20.02 11.83 50.55
C THR A 9 -20.34 10.66 49.62
N ALA A 10 -21.36 10.82 48.78
CA ALA A 10 -21.62 9.91 47.67
C ALA A 10 -20.58 10.16 46.57
N ALA A 11 -19.65 9.22 46.40
CA ALA A 11 -18.75 9.22 45.25
C ALA A 11 -19.54 8.76 44.01
N LEU A 12 -19.85 9.71 43.13
CA LEU A 12 -20.30 9.42 41.77
C LEU A 12 -19.12 8.81 41.00
N VAL A 13 -19.07 7.49 40.95
CA VAL A 13 -18.24 6.76 39.99
C VAL A 13 -18.87 6.99 38.61
N GLY A 14 -18.38 8.01 37.90
CA GLY A 14 -18.71 8.22 36.50
C GLY A 14 -18.13 7.07 35.69
N THR A 15 -18.95 6.10 35.31
CA THR A 15 -18.57 5.09 34.33
C THR A 15 -18.41 5.81 32.99
N SER A 16 -17.16 6.03 32.58
CA SER A 16 -16.82 6.52 31.24
C SER A 16 -17.33 5.50 30.22
N LEU A 17 -18.49 5.77 29.62
CA LEU A 17 -18.86 5.12 28.37
C LEU A 17 -17.75 5.40 27.36
N PRO A 18 -17.34 4.43 26.53
CA PRO A 18 -16.38 4.69 25.46
C PRO A 18 -16.99 5.78 24.59
N ALA A 19 -16.40 6.98 24.62
CA ALA A 19 -16.81 8.04 23.73
C ALA A 19 -16.66 7.52 22.29
N LEU A 20 -17.76 7.50 21.54
CA LEU A 20 -17.69 7.24 20.11
C LEU A 20 -16.67 8.23 19.51
N ALA A 21 -15.82 7.73 18.61
CA ALA A 21 -14.72 8.52 18.05
C ALA A 21 -15.20 9.76 17.28
N VAL A 22 -16.45 9.73 16.79
CA VAL A 22 -17.19 10.85 16.20
C VAL A 22 -18.62 10.85 16.75
N ASN A 23 -19.34 11.97 16.62
CA ASN A 23 -20.72 12.10 17.09
C ASN A 23 -21.70 12.27 15.91
N PRO A 24 -22.23 11.17 15.31
CA PRO A 24 -23.17 11.25 14.19
C PRO A 24 -24.46 11.96 14.56
N GLN A 25 -24.85 12.96 13.77
CA GLN A 25 -26.12 13.66 13.92
C GLN A 25 -27.11 13.22 12.83
N PRO A 26 -28.42 13.11 13.10
CA PRO A 26 -29.40 12.84 12.06
C PRO A 26 -29.31 13.86 10.91
N ASP A 27 -29.38 13.40 9.67
CA ASP A 27 -29.36 14.27 8.50
C ASP A 27 -30.71 14.99 8.36
N PRO A 28 -30.76 16.34 8.38
CA PRO A 28 -32.00 17.10 8.27
C PRO A 28 -32.67 16.97 6.90
N THR A 29 -31.95 16.51 5.87
CA THR A 29 -32.43 16.36 4.49
C THR A 29 -32.66 14.90 4.10
N ASN A 30 -32.18 13.94 4.89
CA ASN A 30 -32.35 12.51 4.64
C ASN A 30 -32.82 11.80 5.93
N PRO A 31 -34.10 11.41 6.04
CA PRO A 31 -34.67 10.80 7.24
C PRO A 31 -34.00 9.49 7.70
N THR A 32 -33.24 8.83 6.81
CA THR A 32 -32.48 7.61 7.12
C THR A 32 -30.97 7.85 7.15
N GLY A 33 -30.53 9.10 7.00
CA GLY A 33 -29.12 9.51 6.94
C GLY A 33 -28.58 10.08 8.24
N TYR A 34 -27.25 10.08 8.35
CA TYR A 34 -26.50 10.76 9.41
C TYR A 34 -25.42 11.65 8.78
N VAL A 35 -25.17 12.79 9.40
CA VAL A 35 -24.08 13.70 9.06
C VAL A 35 -23.00 13.65 10.14
N LEU A 36 -21.75 13.72 9.71
CA LEU A 36 -20.57 13.81 10.58
C LEU A 36 -19.97 15.20 10.46
N LEU A 37 -19.57 15.80 11.58
CA LEU A 37 -18.84 17.05 11.56
C LEU A 37 -17.41 16.79 11.08
N ARG A 38 -17.00 17.45 9.99
CA ARG A 38 -15.65 17.25 9.40
C ARG A 38 -14.53 17.44 10.43
N SER A 39 -14.65 18.43 11.30
CA SER A 39 -13.64 18.71 12.33
C SER A 39 -13.54 17.59 13.37
N GLU A 40 -14.63 16.92 13.73
CA GLU A 40 -14.59 15.76 14.65
C GLU A 40 -13.93 14.55 13.99
N VAL A 41 -14.26 14.28 12.72
CA VAL A 41 -13.62 13.21 11.95
C VAL A 41 -12.11 13.46 11.85
N GLN A 42 -11.70 14.69 11.55
CA GLN A 42 -10.29 15.06 11.47
C GLN A 42 -9.57 14.96 12.82
N ALA A 43 -10.21 15.41 13.90
CA ALA A 43 -9.64 15.32 15.25
C ALA A 43 -9.49 13.86 15.70
N SER A 44 -10.50 13.02 15.44
CA SER A 44 -10.45 11.59 15.71
C SER A 44 -9.37 10.90 14.91
N ALA A 45 -9.28 11.19 13.61
CA ALA A 45 -8.25 10.64 12.75
C ALA A 45 -6.86 11.01 13.29
N ALA A 46 -6.63 12.29 13.60
CA ALA A 46 -5.36 12.77 14.15
C ALA A 46 -5.01 12.12 15.50
N ALA A 47 -6.00 11.89 16.38
CA ALA A 47 -5.78 11.20 17.65
C ALA A 47 -5.37 9.74 17.44
N GLN A 48 -6.04 9.05 16.51
CA GLN A 48 -5.81 7.64 16.19
C GLN A 48 -4.53 7.41 15.36
N THR A 49 -4.06 8.42 14.62
CA THR A 49 -2.83 8.35 13.81
C THR A 49 -1.67 9.16 14.40
N SER A 50 -1.68 9.34 15.72
CA SER A 50 -0.65 10.10 16.43
C SER A 50 0.73 9.41 16.45
N ASP A 51 0.79 8.09 16.26
CA ASP A 51 2.06 7.37 16.09
C ASP A 51 2.75 7.80 14.78
N PRO A 52 4.03 8.24 14.82
CA PRO A 52 4.79 8.63 13.63
C PRO A 52 4.81 7.58 12.51
N MET A 53 4.63 6.30 12.85
CA MET A 53 4.50 5.21 11.90
C MET A 53 3.37 5.47 10.89
N TYR A 54 2.23 6.04 11.29
CA TYR A 54 1.15 6.34 10.34
C TYR A 54 1.57 7.32 9.25
N ALA A 55 2.41 8.30 9.57
CA ALA A 55 2.93 9.23 8.56
C ALA A 55 3.85 8.50 7.56
N VAL A 56 4.68 7.57 8.05
CA VAL A 56 5.54 6.73 7.19
C VAL A 56 4.69 5.88 6.25
N TRP A 57 3.64 5.23 6.78
CA TRP A 57 2.74 4.39 5.98
C TRP A 57 1.91 5.21 4.98
N ALA A 58 1.39 6.36 5.39
CA ALA A 58 0.66 7.26 4.49
C ALA A 58 1.53 7.74 3.33
N ASN A 59 2.81 8.02 3.59
CA ASN A 59 3.76 8.36 2.55
C ASN A 59 4.04 7.16 1.62
N ALA A 60 4.22 5.96 2.18
CA ALA A 60 4.43 4.73 1.43
C ALA A 60 3.25 4.37 0.49
N LEU A 61 2.03 4.71 0.91
CA LEU A 61 0.78 4.47 0.16
C LEU A 61 0.36 5.63 -0.74
N SER A 62 1.13 6.73 -0.76
CA SER A 62 0.82 7.86 -1.62
C SER A 62 0.88 7.46 -3.09
N THR A 63 0.03 8.09 -3.91
CA THR A 63 -0.04 7.77 -5.33
C THR A 63 0.24 8.95 -6.24
N ALA A 64 0.86 8.69 -7.38
CA ALA A 64 1.03 9.65 -8.45
C ALA A 64 -0.30 9.88 -9.21
N PRO A 65 -0.50 11.08 -9.78
CA PRO A 65 -1.64 11.36 -10.67
C PRO A 65 -1.65 10.46 -11.90
N ASN A 66 -2.83 10.08 -12.39
CA ASN A 66 -2.94 9.22 -13.57
C ASN A 66 -2.29 9.85 -14.81
N THR A 67 -2.33 11.17 -14.96
CA THR A 67 -1.66 11.86 -16.08
C THR A 67 -0.15 11.64 -16.12
N ILE A 68 0.50 11.44 -14.97
CA ILE A 68 1.91 11.08 -14.90
C ILE A 68 2.08 9.60 -15.25
N VAL A 69 1.22 8.74 -14.70
CA VAL A 69 1.30 7.29 -14.88
C VAL A 69 1.05 6.88 -16.32
N ASP A 70 0.01 7.42 -16.94
CA ASP A 70 -0.38 7.11 -18.32
C ASP A 70 0.69 7.55 -19.35
N ALA A 71 1.57 8.48 -18.97
CA ALA A 71 2.68 8.97 -19.78
C ALA A 71 3.98 8.16 -19.62
N ILE A 72 4.01 7.17 -18.72
CA ILE A 72 5.19 6.31 -18.52
C ILE A 72 5.31 5.33 -19.67
N ASP A 73 6.53 5.26 -20.21
CA ASP A 73 6.98 4.26 -21.16
C ASP A 73 8.46 3.93 -20.92
N GLU A 74 8.95 2.85 -21.50
CA GLU A 74 10.33 2.39 -21.33
C GLU A 74 11.34 3.41 -21.87
N GLY A 75 12.40 3.66 -21.09
CA GLY A 75 13.56 4.46 -21.47
C GLY A 75 13.32 5.96 -21.53
N LEU A 76 12.15 6.45 -21.11
CA LEU A 76 11.85 7.88 -21.21
C LEU A 76 12.61 8.70 -20.16
N ALA A 77 13.30 9.74 -20.62
CA ALA A 77 13.96 10.70 -19.73
C ALA A 77 12.96 11.47 -18.84
N SER A 78 11.69 11.54 -19.24
CA SER A 78 10.59 12.14 -18.46
C SER A 78 10.02 11.22 -17.38
N ASN A 79 10.45 9.96 -17.31
CA ASN A 79 9.96 9.03 -16.28
C ASN A 79 10.24 9.57 -14.88
N PRO A 80 9.35 9.30 -13.90
CA PRO A 80 9.63 9.53 -12.48
C PRO A 80 10.91 8.82 -12.03
N ASP A 81 11.57 9.34 -11.00
CA ASP A 81 12.86 8.81 -10.54
C ASP A 81 12.76 7.36 -10.03
N ASN A 82 11.64 6.99 -9.41
CA ASN A 82 11.41 5.62 -8.96
C ASN A 82 11.25 4.63 -10.13
N VAL A 83 10.68 5.06 -11.24
CA VAL A 83 10.57 4.28 -12.48
C VAL A 83 11.94 4.13 -13.12
N LYS A 84 12.70 5.23 -13.27
CA LYS A 84 14.09 5.19 -13.79
C LYS A 84 14.99 4.27 -12.97
N ARG A 85 14.77 4.22 -11.65
CA ARG A 85 15.46 3.27 -10.75
C ARG A 85 15.05 1.84 -11.03
N ALA A 86 13.75 1.56 -11.15
CA ALA A 86 13.25 0.24 -11.49
C ALA A 86 13.84 -0.27 -12.81
N GLU A 87 13.87 0.56 -13.84
CA GLU A 87 14.47 0.23 -15.15
C GLU A 87 15.95 -0.11 -15.04
N ARG A 88 16.69 0.60 -14.18
CA ARG A 88 18.13 0.35 -13.96
C ARG A 88 18.39 -0.98 -13.25
N VAL A 89 17.58 -1.35 -12.26
CA VAL A 89 17.83 -2.54 -11.43
C VAL A 89 17.09 -3.80 -11.90
N PHE A 90 16.04 -3.61 -12.70
CA PHE A 90 15.19 -4.65 -13.27
C PHE A 90 14.82 -4.26 -14.71
N PRO A 91 15.78 -4.35 -15.66
CA PRO A 91 15.55 -3.99 -17.06
C PRO A 91 14.61 -4.97 -17.75
N ARG A 92 14.15 -4.58 -18.95
CA ARG A 92 13.33 -5.39 -19.88
C ARG A 92 13.78 -6.84 -20.01
N SER A 93 15.10 -7.09 -20.05
CA SER A 93 15.66 -8.43 -20.17
C SER A 93 15.36 -9.33 -18.96
N GLU A 94 15.32 -8.77 -17.76
CA GLU A 94 14.95 -9.52 -16.54
C GLU A 94 13.46 -9.81 -16.52
N TRP A 95 12.63 -8.85 -16.97
CA TRP A 95 11.19 -9.09 -17.16
C TRP A 95 10.98 -10.25 -18.14
N ASP A 96 11.56 -10.17 -19.34
CA ASP A 96 11.36 -11.18 -20.39
C ASP A 96 11.88 -12.57 -19.98
N PHE A 97 12.88 -12.61 -19.09
CA PHE A 97 13.35 -13.85 -18.50
C PHE A 97 12.35 -14.46 -17.52
N LEU A 98 11.69 -13.65 -16.68
CA LEU A 98 10.80 -14.14 -15.61
C LEU A 98 9.34 -14.34 -16.05
N THR A 99 8.89 -13.71 -17.13
CA THR A 99 7.46 -13.70 -17.53
C THR A 99 7.20 -14.48 -18.82
N GLN A 100 7.95 -15.55 -19.09
CA GLN A 100 7.82 -16.31 -20.34
C GLN A 100 6.48 -17.04 -20.48
N MET A 101 5.78 -17.26 -19.36
CA MET A 101 4.46 -17.89 -19.30
C MET A 101 3.33 -16.89 -18.99
N ALA A 102 3.67 -15.62 -18.76
CA ALA A 102 2.69 -14.62 -18.39
C ALA A 102 1.67 -14.35 -19.50
N ALA A 103 0.43 -14.04 -19.11
CA ALA A 103 -0.60 -13.58 -20.03
C ALA A 103 -0.17 -12.28 -20.75
N PRO A 104 -0.59 -12.06 -22.01
CA PRO A 104 -0.15 -10.93 -22.82
C PRO A 104 -0.54 -9.56 -22.25
N GLU A 105 -1.53 -9.50 -21.35
CA GLU A 105 -1.92 -8.30 -20.63
C GLU A 105 -0.85 -7.82 -19.62
N TYR A 106 0.06 -8.70 -19.20
CA TYR A 106 1.20 -8.37 -18.36
C TYR A 106 2.35 -7.89 -19.25
N THR A 107 2.52 -6.57 -19.32
CA THR A 107 3.58 -5.94 -20.09
C THR A 107 4.54 -5.19 -19.17
N TYR A 108 5.80 -5.06 -19.59
CA TYR A 108 6.79 -4.28 -18.84
C TYR A 108 6.38 -2.81 -18.69
N GLN A 109 5.76 -2.23 -19.71
CA GLN A 109 5.21 -0.87 -19.61
C GLN A 109 4.20 -0.78 -18.46
N ARG A 110 3.26 -1.72 -18.36
CA ARG A 110 2.26 -1.74 -17.27
C ARG A 110 2.91 -1.97 -15.90
N PHE A 111 3.98 -2.75 -15.83
CA PHE A 111 4.79 -2.90 -14.63
C PHE A 111 5.47 -1.59 -14.21
N LEU A 112 6.10 -0.87 -15.15
CA LEU A 112 6.68 0.45 -14.90
C LEU A 112 5.62 1.47 -14.48
N GLN A 113 4.44 1.45 -15.10
CA GLN A 113 3.28 2.27 -14.72
C GLN A 113 2.81 1.96 -13.30
N ALA A 114 2.73 0.69 -12.93
CA ALA A 114 2.36 0.27 -11.57
C ALA A 114 3.39 0.76 -10.53
N ILE A 115 4.68 0.69 -10.82
CA ILE A 115 5.73 1.27 -9.97
C ILE A 115 5.58 2.80 -9.89
N GLY A 116 5.41 3.47 -11.03
CA GLY A 116 5.24 4.92 -11.08
C GLY A 116 4.00 5.42 -10.33
N LYS A 117 2.96 4.58 -10.22
CA LYS A 117 1.77 4.90 -9.43
C LYS A 117 2.08 5.07 -7.94
N PHE A 118 3.09 4.38 -7.40
CA PHE A 118 3.48 4.41 -5.99
C PHE A 118 4.91 4.96 -5.81
N PRO A 119 5.12 6.29 -5.71
CA PRO A 119 6.45 6.91 -5.72
C PRO A 119 7.42 6.42 -4.63
N ALA A 120 6.88 5.95 -3.50
CA ALA A 120 7.70 5.38 -2.43
C ALA A 120 8.29 4.01 -2.77
N PHE A 121 7.62 3.23 -3.63
CA PHE A 121 8.18 1.98 -4.15
C PHE A 121 9.30 2.30 -5.12
N CYS A 122 10.50 1.76 -4.85
CA CYS A 122 11.73 2.19 -5.52
C CYS A 122 12.02 3.69 -5.36
N GLY A 123 11.58 4.31 -4.27
CA GLY A 123 11.84 5.72 -3.97
C GLY A 123 13.26 5.98 -3.41
N ASP A 124 13.57 7.26 -3.21
CA ASP A 124 14.82 7.72 -2.61
C ASP A 124 14.80 7.65 -1.08
N TYR A 125 16.01 7.57 -0.50
CA TYR A 125 16.22 7.59 0.94
C TYR A 125 17.22 8.67 1.31
N THR A 126 16.90 9.47 2.32
CA THR A 126 17.77 10.55 2.82
C THR A 126 18.68 10.11 3.97
N ASP A 127 18.55 8.85 4.41
CA ASP A 127 19.24 8.27 5.56
C ASP A 127 20.46 7.40 5.19
N GLY A 128 20.89 7.46 3.92
CA GLY A 128 22.08 6.76 3.41
C GLY A 128 21.86 5.29 3.03
N ARG A 129 20.61 4.81 3.03
CA ARG A 129 20.28 3.48 2.49
C ARG A 129 20.53 3.40 0.98
N ASP A 130 20.94 2.21 0.53
CA ASP A 130 21.09 1.89 -0.89
C ASP A 130 19.71 1.68 -1.54
N ALA A 131 19.20 2.74 -2.17
CA ALA A 131 17.90 2.74 -2.82
C ALA A 131 17.81 1.72 -3.96
N ASP A 132 18.90 1.48 -4.69
CA ASP A 132 18.93 0.55 -5.82
C ASP A 132 18.88 -0.90 -5.33
N ALA A 133 19.68 -1.23 -4.30
CA ALA A 133 19.64 -2.56 -3.69
C ALA A 133 18.26 -2.86 -3.05
N ILE A 134 17.65 -1.86 -2.40
CA ILE A 134 16.31 -2.01 -1.83
C ILE A 134 15.27 -2.19 -2.93
N CYS A 135 15.27 -1.35 -3.96
CA CYS A 135 14.36 -1.47 -5.10
C CYS A 135 14.47 -2.86 -5.75
N LYS A 136 15.69 -3.32 -6.03
CA LYS A 136 15.92 -4.65 -6.60
C LYS A 136 15.35 -5.74 -5.72
N ARG A 137 15.61 -5.68 -4.40
CA ARG A 137 15.09 -6.66 -3.44
C ARG A 137 13.56 -6.65 -3.42
N SER A 138 12.94 -5.47 -3.38
CA SER A 138 11.48 -5.34 -3.39
C SER A 138 10.86 -5.93 -4.66
N ILE A 139 11.43 -5.67 -5.84
CA ILE A 139 10.94 -6.22 -7.11
C ILE A 139 11.08 -7.74 -7.14
N VAL A 140 12.26 -8.28 -6.81
CA VAL A 140 12.49 -9.73 -6.82
C VAL A 140 11.60 -10.45 -5.80
N THR A 141 11.39 -9.87 -4.62
CA THR A 141 10.44 -10.41 -3.63
C THR A 141 9.02 -10.41 -4.18
N ALA A 142 8.58 -9.35 -4.86
CA ALA A 142 7.26 -9.32 -5.49
C ALA A 142 7.10 -10.44 -6.54
N PHE A 143 8.08 -10.63 -7.42
CA PHE A 143 8.06 -11.72 -8.41
C PHE A 143 8.03 -13.12 -7.78
N ALA A 144 8.73 -13.32 -6.67
CA ALA A 144 8.66 -14.59 -5.94
C ALA A 144 7.23 -14.89 -5.43
N HIS A 145 6.49 -13.86 -5.01
CA HIS A 145 5.08 -13.99 -4.64
C HIS A 145 4.17 -14.16 -5.87
N PHE A 146 4.40 -13.40 -6.95
CA PHE A 146 3.61 -13.54 -8.18
C PHE A 146 3.69 -14.95 -8.76
N ALA A 147 4.90 -15.54 -8.84
CA ALA A 147 5.07 -16.92 -9.28
C ALA A 147 4.27 -17.92 -8.43
N GLN A 148 4.09 -17.66 -7.14
CA GLN A 148 3.34 -18.52 -6.23
C GLN A 148 1.82 -18.30 -6.29
N GLU A 149 1.38 -17.09 -6.57
CA GLU A 149 -0.04 -16.71 -6.56
C GLU A 149 -0.71 -16.93 -7.92
N THR A 150 0.02 -16.70 -9.01
CA THR A 150 -0.51 -16.72 -10.38
C THR A 150 0.23 -17.64 -11.33
N GLY A 151 1.29 -18.31 -10.85
CA GLY A 151 2.12 -19.14 -11.72
C GLY A 151 1.43 -20.41 -12.21
N GLY A 152 1.96 -20.99 -13.28
CA GLY A 152 1.40 -22.20 -13.88
C GLY A 152 1.44 -23.43 -12.95
N HIS A 153 2.49 -23.57 -12.14
CA HIS A 153 2.77 -24.76 -11.32
C HIS A 153 2.73 -26.08 -12.12
N ILE A 154 3.17 -26.02 -13.37
CA ILE A 154 3.16 -27.13 -14.33
C ILE A 154 4.48 -27.89 -14.23
N ALA A 155 4.40 -29.22 -14.17
CA ALA A 155 5.57 -30.08 -14.15
C ALA A 155 6.45 -29.89 -15.40
N ILE A 156 7.77 -29.97 -15.22
CA ILE A 156 8.78 -29.76 -16.28
C ILE A 156 8.63 -30.78 -17.42
N ASP A 157 8.10 -31.96 -17.13
CA ASP A 157 7.86 -33.04 -18.12
C ASP A 157 6.53 -32.92 -18.88
N ASN A 158 5.64 -31.99 -18.50
CA ASN A 158 4.43 -31.69 -19.25
C ASN A 158 4.73 -30.70 -20.39
N THR A 159 5.24 -31.23 -21.50
CA THR A 159 5.63 -30.42 -22.67
C THR A 159 4.45 -29.80 -23.44
N TRP A 160 3.21 -30.17 -23.11
CA TRP A 160 2.03 -29.58 -23.75
C TRP A 160 1.71 -28.21 -23.12
N ASP A 161 1.63 -28.15 -21.79
CA ASP A 161 1.33 -26.91 -21.06
C ASP A 161 2.60 -26.12 -20.68
N ASN A 162 3.77 -26.77 -20.60
CA ASN A 162 5.08 -26.15 -20.35
C ASN A 162 6.07 -26.47 -21.49
N PRO A 163 5.88 -25.90 -22.69
CA PRO A 163 6.70 -26.22 -23.86
C PRO A 163 8.16 -25.77 -23.75
N LEU A 164 8.46 -24.85 -22.82
CA LEU A 164 9.81 -24.35 -22.56
C LEU A 164 10.52 -25.09 -21.41
N ALA A 165 9.87 -26.09 -20.79
CA ALA A 165 10.40 -26.83 -19.66
C ALA A 165 10.88 -25.91 -18.51
N LEU A 166 10.12 -24.85 -18.25
CA LEU A 166 10.42 -23.85 -17.22
C LEU A 166 10.33 -24.46 -15.83
N GLU A 167 11.28 -24.11 -14.97
CA GLU A 167 11.19 -24.39 -13.54
C GLU A 167 9.96 -23.69 -12.94
N GLU A 168 9.38 -24.25 -11.88
CA GLU A 168 8.15 -23.73 -11.27
C GLU A 168 8.24 -22.22 -10.91
N TRP A 169 9.40 -21.76 -10.45
CA TRP A 169 9.65 -20.36 -10.08
C TRP A 169 9.79 -19.41 -11.30
N GLN A 170 9.89 -19.95 -12.52
CA GLN A 170 9.94 -19.19 -13.79
C GLN A 170 8.58 -19.12 -14.48
N GLN A 171 7.54 -19.72 -13.91
CA GLN A 171 6.21 -19.79 -14.51
C GLN A 171 5.29 -18.66 -14.05
N ALA A 172 5.84 -17.50 -13.70
CA ALA A 172 5.10 -16.33 -13.23
C ALA A 172 4.21 -15.69 -14.30
#